data_AF-A0A914LYP9-F1
#
_entry.id   AF-A0A914LYP9-F1
#
_cell.length_a   1.000
_cell.length_b   1.000
_cell.length_c   1.000
_cell.angle_alpha   90.00
_cell.angle_beta   90.00
_cell.angle_gamma   90.00
#
_symmetry.space_group_name_H-M   'P 1'
#
loop_
_entity.id
_entity.type
_entity.pdbx_description
1 polymer ?
#
loop_
_entity_poly.entity_id
_entity_poly.type
_entity_poly.pdbx_seq_one_letter_code
_entity_poly.pdbx_strand_id
1 'polypeptide(L)'
;MASTELVNFAGLSFLCEKLRLESLLIKHEKSTLEDLNRKVIKEYNNICKQIWIYRHQQEILNQLINSDINVSPENCCQLFNNLYASNFVEAYKILNQYAAEIVQIYKILACAPRAVSMFLNATEKITAINYTIDELCSCVFNVIYGSCFFPEDEKNMLELLGHLINLQIVQNPDPRKILRKGNSVFSRMYKCFSESLLSTKIFLTAALHEPIMFLLSQDELFLDIDPSKSPIRIPAHERRFRFGPDENSKSYKDKLAQHRRIIVDRLVLVVETFINAILNAMPIFPKSIIWLVDQMHTAMIERKLVSNDEAALICTDLIFTYFICSAVIHPEPLGIISDTPIRFAFLYFFQNFHTLGIF
;
A
#
# COMPACT_ATOMS: atom_id res chain seq x y z
N MET A 1 -12.46 -74.04 -35.76
CA MET A 1 -13.30 -73.54 -34.64
C MET A 1 -12.48 -73.32 -33.37
N ALA A 2 -11.60 -74.23 -32.96
CA ALA A 2 -10.76 -74.04 -31.76
C ALA A 2 -9.76 -72.86 -31.82
N SER A 3 -9.25 -72.50 -33.01
CA SER A 3 -8.26 -71.42 -33.16
C SER A 3 -8.85 -70.01 -32.98
N THR A 4 -10.12 -69.81 -33.36
CA THR A 4 -10.79 -68.50 -33.25
C THR A 4 -11.23 -68.19 -31.81
N GLU A 5 -11.61 -69.21 -31.03
CA GLU A 5 -11.97 -69.05 -29.61
C GLU A 5 -10.75 -68.78 -28.72
N LEU A 6 -9.61 -69.42 -28.99
CA LEU A 6 -8.34 -69.17 -28.28
C LEU A 6 -7.81 -67.75 -28.52
N VAL A 7 -7.93 -67.23 -29.75
CA VAL A 7 -7.56 -65.84 -30.08
C VAL A 7 -8.48 -64.83 -29.39
N ASN A 8 -9.77 -65.16 -29.25
CA ASN A 8 -10.74 -64.32 -28.56
C ASN A 8 -10.50 -64.29 -27.04
N PHE A 9 -10.14 -65.42 -26.43
CA PHE A 9 -9.79 -65.50 -25.00
C PHE A 9 -8.48 -64.76 -24.66
N ALA A 10 -7.48 -64.83 -25.54
CA ALA A 10 -6.24 -64.07 -25.38
C ALA A 10 -6.47 -62.56 -25.47
N GLY A 11 -7.34 -62.11 -26.39
CA GLY A 11 -7.74 -60.70 -26.50
C GLY A 11 -8.52 -60.19 -25.28
N LEU A 12 -9.43 -61.00 -24.74
CA LEU A 12 -10.18 -60.70 -23.52
C LEU A 12 -9.27 -60.61 -22.28
N SER A 13 -8.33 -61.56 -22.14
CA SER A 13 -7.35 -61.55 -21.04
C SER A 13 -6.45 -60.30 -21.10
N PHE A 14 -5.97 -59.94 -22.29
CA PHE A 14 -5.19 -58.72 -22.50
C PHE A 14 -5.97 -57.45 -22.16
N LEU A 15 -7.26 -57.39 -22.55
CA LEU A 15 -8.12 -56.26 -22.21
C LEU A 15 -8.38 -56.16 -20.71
N CYS A 16 -8.64 -57.29 -20.04
CA CYS A 16 -8.81 -57.33 -18.58
C CYS A 16 -7.56 -56.84 -17.86
N GLU A 17 -6.37 -57.27 -18.31
CA GLU A 17 -5.11 -56.84 -17.74
C GLU A 17 -4.87 -55.34 -17.96
N LYS A 18 -5.16 -54.83 -19.16
CA LYS A 18 -5.08 -53.40 -19.45
C LYS A 18 -6.04 -52.57 -18.59
N LEU A 19 -7.30 -52.99 -18.46
CA LEU A 19 -8.29 -52.32 -17.60
C LEU A 19 -7.87 -52.34 -16.13
N ARG A 20 -7.23 -53.41 -15.67
CA ARG A 20 -6.69 -53.51 -14.32
C ARG A 20 -5.55 -52.50 -14.11
N LEU A 21 -4.62 -52.41 -15.05
CA LEU A 21 -3.52 -51.43 -15.00
C LEU A 21 -4.03 -49.99 -15.02
N GLU A 22 -4.98 -49.67 -15.91
CA GLU A 22 -5.64 -48.36 -15.96
C GLU A 22 -6.37 -48.05 -14.64
N SER A 23 -7.10 -49.01 -14.07
CA SER A 23 -7.76 -48.83 -12.76
C SER A 23 -6.77 -48.54 -11.64
N LEU A 24 -5.62 -49.20 -11.63
CA LEU A 24 -4.54 -48.96 -10.66
C LEU A 24 -3.93 -47.58 -10.85
N LEU A 25 -3.67 -47.18 -12.11
CA LEU A 25 -3.15 -45.87 -12.45
C LEU A 25 -4.10 -44.75 -12.00
N ILE A 26 -5.39 -44.86 -12.34
CA ILE A 26 -6.42 -43.89 -11.93
C ILE A 26 -6.48 -43.79 -10.40
N LYS A 27 -6.42 -44.92 -9.68
CA LYS A 27 -6.40 -44.91 -8.20
C LYS A 27 -5.17 -44.20 -7.65
N HIS A 28 -4.00 -44.46 -8.25
CA HIS A 28 -2.75 -43.81 -7.85
C HIS A 28 -2.76 -42.30 -8.12
N GLU A 29 -3.22 -41.88 -9.31
CA GLU A 29 -3.35 -40.47 -9.66
C GLU A 29 -4.36 -39.76 -8.75
N LYS A 30 -5.50 -40.38 -8.47
CA LYS A 30 -6.50 -39.84 -7.53
C LYS A 30 -5.90 -39.63 -6.14
N SER A 31 -5.18 -40.62 -5.61
CA SER A 31 -4.50 -40.49 -4.30
C SER A 31 -3.48 -39.36 -4.31
N THR A 32 -2.70 -39.26 -5.39
CA THR A 32 -1.71 -38.19 -5.56
C THR A 32 -2.36 -36.81 -5.62
N LEU A 33 -3.48 -36.67 -6.33
CA LEU A 33 -4.25 -35.41 -6.39
C LEU A 33 -4.83 -35.04 -5.03
N GLU A 34 -5.36 -36.00 -4.27
CA GLU A 34 -5.86 -35.76 -2.92
C GLU A 34 -4.76 -35.31 -1.97
N ASP A 35 -3.57 -35.91 -2.06
CA ASP A 35 -2.39 -35.47 -1.30
C ASP A 35 -1.94 -34.06 -1.67
N LEU A 36 -1.92 -33.76 -2.97
CA LEU A 36 -1.55 -32.44 -3.46
C LEU A 36 -2.54 -31.37 -2.97
N ASN A 37 -3.84 -31.67 -3.04
CA ASN A 37 -4.90 -30.78 -2.57
C ASN A 37 -4.77 -30.51 -1.06
N ARG A 38 -4.52 -31.55 -0.25
CA ARG A 38 -4.25 -31.39 1.19
C ARG A 38 -3.08 -30.45 1.46
N LYS A 39 -1.99 -30.57 0.69
CA LYS A 39 -0.82 -29.67 0.81
C LYS A 39 -1.16 -28.24 0.42
N VAL A 40 -1.86 -28.03 -0.70
CA VAL A 40 -2.29 -26.69 -1.15
C VAL A 40 -3.18 -26.02 -0.11
N ILE A 41 -4.17 -26.73 0.44
CA ILE A 41 -5.05 -26.19 1.49
C ILE A 41 -4.25 -25.82 2.75
N LYS A 42 -3.29 -26.65 3.15
CA LYS A 42 -2.43 -26.37 4.31
C LYS A 42 -1.61 -25.09 4.10
N GLU A 43 -0.95 -24.95 2.95
CA GLU A 43 -0.15 -23.76 2.64
C GLU A 43 -1.03 -22.51 2.48
N TYR A 44 -2.21 -22.64 1.86
CA TYR A 44 -3.20 -21.57 1.78
C TYR A 44 -3.58 -21.06 3.17
N ASN A 45 -3.92 -21.94 4.10
CA ASN A 45 -4.27 -21.55 5.47
C ASN A 45 -3.10 -20.88 6.21
N ASN A 46 -1.88 -21.36 5.99
CA ASN A 46 -0.68 -20.74 6.57
C ASN A 46 -0.48 -19.32 6.03
N ILE A 47 -0.62 -19.14 4.72
CA ILE A 47 -0.53 -17.82 4.06
C ILE A 47 -1.61 -16.88 4.60
N CYS A 48 -2.87 -17.31 4.67
CA CYS A 48 -3.95 -16.51 5.25
C CYS A 48 -3.64 -16.06 6.69
N LYS A 49 -3.08 -16.96 7.51
CA LYS A 49 -2.64 -16.62 8.87
C LYS A 49 -1.54 -15.56 8.86
N GLN A 50 -0.52 -15.68 8.01
CA GLN A 50 0.56 -14.70 7.92
C GLN A 50 0.05 -13.32 7.46
N ILE A 51 -0.84 -13.30 6.47
CA ILE A 51 -1.45 -12.05 5.99
C ILE A 51 -2.25 -11.39 7.11
N TRP A 52 -3.08 -12.15 7.83
CA TRP A 52 -3.86 -11.64 8.96
C TRP A 52 -2.98 -11.05 10.06
N ILE A 53 -1.91 -11.76 10.45
CA ILE A 53 -0.94 -11.25 11.44
C ILE A 53 -0.31 -9.95 10.93
N TYR A 54 0.19 -9.93 9.70
CA TYR A 54 0.83 -8.76 9.10
C TYR A 54 -0.11 -7.54 9.08
N ARG A 55 -1.39 -7.73 8.73
CA ARG A 55 -2.38 -6.64 8.70
C ARG A 55 -2.64 -6.06 10.08
N HIS A 56 -2.79 -6.91 11.10
CA HIS A 56 -2.96 -6.40 12.46
C HIS A 56 -1.69 -5.76 13.01
N GLN A 57 -0.51 -6.22 12.62
CA GLN A 57 0.74 -5.53 12.99
C GLN A 57 0.82 -4.12 12.38
N GLN A 58 0.43 -3.98 11.11
CA GLN A 58 0.36 -2.68 10.45
C GLN A 58 -0.69 -1.76 11.11
N GLU A 59 -1.82 -2.31 11.52
CA GLU A 59 -2.87 -1.55 12.24
C GLU A 59 -2.39 -1.08 13.61
N ILE A 60 -1.76 -1.95 14.40
CA ILE A 60 -1.15 -1.59 15.69
C ILE A 60 -0.08 -0.51 15.51
N LEU A 61 0.77 -0.64 14.49
CA LEU A 61 1.79 0.36 14.18
C LEU A 61 1.15 1.71 13.82
N ASN A 62 0.12 1.71 12.98
CA ASN A 62 -0.62 2.93 12.62
C ASN A 62 -1.29 3.58 13.85
N GLN A 63 -1.89 2.78 14.74
CA GLN A 63 -2.48 3.27 15.99
C GLN A 63 -1.42 3.87 16.93
N LEU A 64 -0.25 3.24 17.02
CA LEU A 64 0.89 3.77 17.78
C LEU A 64 1.39 5.11 17.22
N ILE A 65 1.57 5.21 15.90
CA ILE A 65 2.00 6.44 15.22
C ILE A 65 1.00 7.57 15.47
N ASN A 66 -0.30 7.25 15.44
CA ASN A 66 -1.38 8.21 15.66
C ASN A 66 -1.68 8.47 17.15
N SER A 67 -0.90 7.88 18.07
CA SER A 67 -1.09 8.03 19.52
C SER A 67 -2.50 7.66 20.00
N ASP A 68 -3.04 6.53 19.51
CA ASP A 68 -4.31 5.97 19.98
C ASP A 68 -4.25 5.64 21.48
N ILE A 69 -5.37 5.77 22.17
CA ILE A 69 -5.46 5.52 23.62
C ILE A 69 -5.22 4.05 23.97
N ASN A 70 -5.48 3.13 23.02
CA ASN A 70 -5.42 1.69 23.24
C ASN A 70 -4.04 1.09 22.97
N VAL A 71 -3.16 1.79 22.26
CA VAL A 71 -1.84 1.29 21.84
C VAL A 71 -0.75 2.18 22.40
N SER A 72 0.19 1.56 23.11
CA SER A 72 1.31 2.23 23.77
C SER A 72 2.60 1.45 23.55
N PRO A 73 3.78 2.10 23.55
CA PRO A 73 5.05 1.40 23.40
C PRO A 73 5.22 0.24 24.39
N GLU A 74 4.65 0.37 25.59
CA GLU A 74 4.71 -0.65 26.65
C GLU A 74 3.85 -1.89 26.34
N ASN A 75 2.71 -1.73 25.63
CA ASN A 75 1.78 -2.82 25.36
C ASN A 75 1.96 -3.48 23.98
N CYS A 76 2.70 -2.86 23.05
CA CYS A 76 2.92 -3.37 21.69
C CYS A 76 3.43 -4.82 21.67
N CYS A 77 4.42 -5.16 22.50
CA CYS A 77 4.95 -6.53 22.56
C CYS A 77 3.89 -7.55 23.01
N GLN A 78 3.03 -7.18 23.95
CA GLN A 78 1.94 -8.04 24.41
C GLN A 78 0.89 -8.23 23.30
N LEU A 79 0.51 -7.17 22.59
CA LEU A 79 -0.42 -7.25 21.47
C LEU A 79 0.11 -8.18 20.37
N PHE A 80 1.39 -8.06 20.01
CA PHE A 80 2.01 -8.95 19.03
C PHE A 80 2.05 -10.40 19.51
N ASN A 81 2.40 -10.66 20.77
CA ASN A 81 2.38 -12.01 21.33
C ASN A 81 0.98 -12.64 21.26
N ASN A 82 -0.07 -11.86 21.51
CA ASN A 82 -1.46 -12.33 21.39
C ASN A 82 -1.82 -12.69 19.94
N LEU A 83 -1.37 -11.89 18.96
CA LEU A 83 -1.55 -12.19 17.53
C LEU A 83 -0.87 -13.51 17.15
N TYR A 84 0.38 -13.71 17.57
CA TYR A 84 1.13 -14.94 17.28
C TYR A 84 0.52 -16.18 17.97
N ALA A 85 0.01 -16.01 19.19
CA ALA A 85 -0.67 -17.05 19.95
C ALA A 85 -2.08 -17.39 19.43
N SER A 86 -2.60 -16.64 18.45
CA SER A 86 -3.96 -16.82 17.95
C SER A 86 -4.13 -18.11 17.15
N ASN A 87 -5.23 -18.83 17.44
CA ASN A 87 -5.60 -20.08 16.79
C ASN A 87 -6.78 -19.87 15.84
N PHE A 88 -6.60 -20.29 14.60
CA PHE A 88 -7.61 -20.18 13.55
C PHE A 88 -8.56 -21.36 13.68
N VAL A 89 -9.86 -21.07 13.73
CA VAL A 89 -10.92 -22.06 13.87
C VAL A 89 -11.78 -22.00 12.61
N GLU A 90 -12.19 -23.18 12.13
CA GLU A 90 -13.08 -23.26 10.97
C GLU A 90 -14.43 -22.63 11.30
N ALA A 91 -14.91 -21.76 10.42
CA ALA A 91 -16.08 -20.92 10.65
C ALA A 91 -17.33 -21.71 11.04
N TYR A 92 -17.55 -22.89 10.45
CA TYR A 92 -18.72 -23.74 10.75
C TYR A 92 -18.74 -24.25 12.20
N LYS A 93 -17.60 -24.32 12.89
CA LYS A 93 -17.54 -24.74 14.30
C LYS A 93 -18.09 -23.66 15.25
N ILE A 94 -18.04 -22.40 14.83
CA ILE A 94 -18.48 -21.25 15.64
C ILE A 94 -19.86 -20.78 15.17
N LEU A 95 -20.02 -20.63 13.86
CA LEU A 95 -21.23 -20.07 13.23
C LEU A 95 -22.31 -21.12 12.96
N ASN A 96 -21.99 -22.41 13.11
CA ASN A 96 -22.91 -23.53 12.90
C ASN A 96 -23.64 -23.43 11.55
N GLN A 97 -24.96 -23.32 11.58
CA GLN A 97 -25.81 -23.25 10.39
C GLN A 97 -25.51 -21.99 9.58
N TYR A 98 -25.27 -20.85 10.24
CA TYR A 98 -25.06 -19.54 9.61
C TYR A 98 -23.77 -19.42 8.80
N ALA A 99 -22.85 -20.38 8.92
CA ALA A 99 -21.58 -20.33 8.22
C ALA A 99 -21.78 -20.31 6.70
N ALA A 100 -22.75 -21.08 6.19
CA ALA A 100 -23.01 -21.16 4.76
C ALA A 100 -23.60 -19.85 4.21
N GLU A 101 -24.55 -19.25 4.92
CA GLU A 101 -25.18 -17.98 4.54
C GLU A 101 -24.19 -16.83 4.59
N ILE A 102 -23.35 -16.76 5.64
CA ILE A 102 -22.32 -15.73 5.76
C ILE A 102 -21.31 -15.84 4.62
N VAL A 103 -20.85 -17.07 4.28
CA VAL A 103 -19.99 -17.29 3.12
C VAL A 103 -20.67 -16.87 1.81
N GLN A 104 -21.97 -17.12 1.67
CA GLN A 104 -22.73 -16.70 0.49
C GLN A 104 -22.80 -15.16 0.39
N ILE A 105 -23.03 -14.48 1.51
CA ILE A 105 -23.03 -13.01 1.57
C ILE A 105 -21.67 -12.47 1.16
N TYR A 106 -20.57 -13.00 1.71
CA TYR A 106 -19.22 -12.58 1.35
C TYR A 106 -18.92 -12.78 -0.14
N LYS A 107 -19.32 -13.93 -0.70
CA LYS A 107 -19.18 -14.19 -2.15
C LYS A 107 -19.95 -13.17 -2.99
N ILE A 108 -21.19 -12.86 -2.62
CA ILE A 108 -21.99 -11.85 -3.32
C ILE A 108 -21.31 -10.48 -3.28
N LEU A 109 -20.80 -10.07 -2.10
CA LEU A 109 -20.10 -8.79 -1.95
C LEU A 109 -18.79 -8.74 -2.76
N ALA A 110 -17.98 -9.80 -2.69
CA ALA A 110 -16.72 -9.91 -3.43
C ALA A 110 -16.94 -9.82 -4.96
N CYS A 111 -18.00 -10.45 -5.46
CA CYS A 111 -18.38 -10.40 -6.89
C CYS A 111 -19.16 -9.15 -7.30
N ALA A 112 -19.44 -8.21 -6.38
CA ALA A 112 -20.22 -7.01 -6.66
C ALA A 112 -19.48 -5.72 -6.27
N PRO A 113 -18.28 -5.44 -6.82
CA PRO A 113 -17.47 -4.27 -6.45
C PRO A 113 -18.20 -2.95 -6.63
N ARG A 114 -19.09 -2.86 -7.62
CA ARG A 114 -19.98 -1.71 -7.81
C ARG A 114 -20.91 -1.49 -6.62
N ALA A 115 -21.58 -2.54 -6.13
CA ALA A 115 -22.51 -2.42 -5.00
C ALA A 115 -21.75 -2.02 -3.71
N VAL A 116 -20.59 -2.65 -3.48
CA VAL A 116 -19.72 -2.31 -2.34
C VAL A 116 -19.28 -0.86 -2.40
N SER A 117 -18.89 -0.34 -3.57
CA SER A 117 -18.52 1.08 -3.74
C SER A 117 -19.67 2.04 -3.40
N MET A 118 -20.92 1.67 -3.73
CA MET A 118 -22.09 2.47 -3.40
C MET A 118 -22.38 2.45 -1.91
N PHE A 119 -22.26 1.29 -1.25
CA PHE A 119 -22.44 1.18 0.19
C PHE A 119 -21.41 2.02 0.93
N LEU A 120 -20.13 1.86 0.58
CA LEU A 120 -19.03 2.66 1.11
C LEU A 120 -19.28 4.17 0.96
N ASN A 121 -19.63 4.62 -0.24
CA ASN A 121 -19.92 6.04 -0.50
C ASN A 121 -21.15 6.55 0.29
N ALA A 122 -22.15 5.70 0.52
CA ALA A 122 -23.32 6.06 1.33
C ALA A 122 -22.96 6.15 2.82
N THR A 123 -22.11 5.26 3.33
CA THR A 123 -21.71 5.26 4.75
C THR A 123 -20.95 6.50 5.17
N GLU A 124 -20.17 7.12 4.26
CA GLU A 124 -19.45 8.37 4.53
C GLU A 124 -20.40 9.54 4.92
N LYS A 125 -21.68 9.44 4.54
CA LYS A 125 -22.71 10.46 4.82
C LYS A 125 -23.49 10.20 6.11
N ILE A 126 -23.29 9.04 6.75
CA ILE A 126 -24.02 8.65 7.96
C ILE A 126 -23.21 9.13 9.18
N THR A 127 -23.82 9.95 10.02
CA THR A 127 -23.16 10.57 11.20
C THR A 127 -23.30 9.75 12.48
N ALA A 128 -24.22 8.79 12.53
CA ALA A 128 -24.52 7.98 13.71
C ALA A 128 -24.02 6.54 13.55
N ILE A 129 -22.69 6.37 13.57
CA ILE A 129 -22.06 5.06 13.45
C ILE A 129 -21.18 4.78 14.66
N ASN A 130 -21.22 3.55 15.18
CA ASN A 130 -20.39 3.08 16.30
C ASN A 130 -18.97 2.64 15.87
N TYR A 131 -18.59 2.88 14.62
CA TYR A 131 -17.28 2.51 14.05
C TYR A 131 -16.74 3.67 13.21
N THR A 132 -15.42 3.71 13.03
CA THR A 132 -14.77 4.71 12.18
C THR A 132 -14.81 4.30 10.70
N ILE A 133 -14.81 5.27 9.79
CA ILE A 133 -14.74 4.96 8.35
C ILE A 133 -13.43 4.23 8.00
N ASP A 134 -12.35 4.48 8.75
CA ASP A 134 -11.07 3.77 8.62
C ASP A 134 -11.21 2.28 8.98
N GLU A 135 -11.90 1.95 10.08
CA GLU A 135 -12.21 0.55 10.45
C GLU A 135 -13.05 -0.15 9.39
N LEU A 136 -14.05 0.54 8.83
CA LEU A 136 -14.88 -0.02 7.76
C LEU A 136 -14.06 -0.28 6.49
N CYS A 137 -13.24 0.67 6.06
CA CYS A 137 -12.37 0.52 4.89
C CYS A 137 -11.38 -0.63 5.08
N SER A 138 -10.72 -0.70 6.23
CA SER A 138 -9.82 -1.82 6.60
C SER A 138 -10.56 -3.15 6.60
N CYS A 139 -11.77 -3.21 7.17
CA CYS A 139 -12.58 -4.41 7.20
C CYS A 139 -12.96 -4.87 5.79
N VAL A 140 -13.49 -3.98 4.94
CA VAL A 140 -13.84 -4.32 3.55
C VAL A 140 -12.61 -4.78 2.78
N PHE A 141 -11.50 -4.07 2.88
CA PHE A 141 -10.25 -4.42 2.20
C PHE A 141 -9.70 -5.78 2.64
N ASN A 142 -9.66 -6.05 3.95
CA ASN A 142 -9.10 -7.28 4.49
C ASN A 142 -10.03 -8.49 4.32
N VAL A 143 -11.34 -8.32 4.54
CA VAL A 143 -12.31 -9.42 4.62
C VAL A 143 -12.96 -9.72 3.28
N ILE A 144 -13.36 -8.68 2.52
CA ILE A 144 -14.07 -8.87 1.24
C ILE A 144 -13.08 -9.11 0.11
N TYR A 145 -11.99 -8.34 0.10
CA TYR A 145 -10.97 -8.39 -0.96
C TYR A 145 -9.67 -9.06 -0.52
N GLY A 146 -9.68 -9.83 0.58
CA GLY A 146 -8.56 -10.71 0.94
C GLY A 146 -7.19 -10.02 0.99
N SER A 147 -7.14 -8.73 1.36
CA SER A 147 -5.90 -7.93 1.33
C SER A 147 -5.24 -7.79 -0.05
N CYS A 148 -5.98 -8.01 -1.13
CA CYS A 148 -5.53 -8.10 -2.53
C CYS A 148 -4.40 -9.10 -2.72
N PHE A 149 -4.44 -10.22 -2.00
CA PHE A 149 -3.41 -11.25 -2.13
C PHE A 149 -3.52 -12.04 -3.45
N PHE A 150 -4.74 -12.33 -3.89
CA PHE A 150 -4.97 -13.01 -5.17
C PHE A 150 -5.27 -12.02 -6.30
N PRO A 151 -4.91 -12.36 -7.56
CA PRO A 151 -5.16 -11.48 -8.71
C PRO A 151 -6.64 -11.12 -8.91
N GLU A 152 -7.56 -12.04 -8.60
CA GLU A 152 -8.99 -11.78 -8.69
C GLU A 152 -9.46 -10.74 -7.66
N ASP A 153 -8.89 -10.79 -6.45
CA ASP A 153 -9.15 -9.80 -5.42
C ASP A 153 -8.60 -8.42 -5.80
N GLU A 154 -7.38 -8.38 -6.37
CA GLU A 154 -6.77 -7.16 -6.90
C GLU A 154 -7.66 -6.54 -8.00
N LYS A 155 -8.15 -7.35 -8.92
CA LYS A 155 -9.05 -6.92 -9.99
C LYS A 155 -10.36 -6.35 -9.43
N ASN A 156 -11.04 -7.07 -8.54
CA ASN A 156 -12.30 -6.60 -7.96
C ASN A 156 -12.10 -5.31 -7.13
N MET A 157 -10.95 -5.18 -6.46
CA MET A 157 -10.58 -3.97 -5.74
C MET A 157 -10.32 -2.79 -6.68
N LEU A 158 -9.67 -3.01 -7.82
CA LEU A 158 -9.51 -2.00 -8.88
C LEU A 158 -10.85 -1.55 -9.45
N GLU A 159 -11.78 -2.48 -9.71
CA GLU A 159 -13.14 -2.14 -10.16
C GLU A 159 -13.88 -1.29 -9.11
N LEU A 160 -13.76 -1.62 -7.82
CA LEU A 160 -14.32 -0.82 -6.73
C LEU A 160 -13.74 0.59 -6.71
N LEU A 161 -12.42 0.74 -6.82
CA LEU A 161 -11.76 2.05 -6.87
C LEU A 161 -12.21 2.86 -8.10
N GLY A 162 -12.34 2.21 -9.27
CA GLY A 162 -12.87 2.82 -10.49
C GLY A 162 -14.30 3.34 -10.32
N HIS A 163 -15.15 2.62 -9.59
CA HIS A 163 -16.48 3.11 -9.25
C HIS A 163 -16.44 4.26 -8.23
N LEU A 164 -15.57 4.20 -7.23
CA LEU A 164 -15.40 5.30 -6.27
C LEU A 164 -14.86 6.59 -6.93
N ILE A 165 -14.00 6.49 -7.95
CA ILE A 165 -13.59 7.64 -8.78
C ILE A 165 -14.83 8.34 -9.35
N ASN A 166 -15.73 7.56 -9.96
CA ASN A 166 -16.95 8.09 -10.58
C ASN A 166 -17.96 8.67 -9.57
N LEU A 167 -17.94 8.20 -8.33
CA LEU A 167 -18.86 8.63 -7.27
C LEU A 167 -18.33 9.81 -6.46
N GLN A 168 -17.03 9.85 -6.18
CA GLN A 168 -16.43 10.78 -5.23
C GLN A 168 -15.54 11.82 -5.88
N ILE A 169 -14.72 11.43 -6.86
CA ILE A 169 -13.73 12.32 -7.48
C ILE A 169 -14.40 13.13 -8.59
N VAL A 170 -14.96 12.44 -9.58
CA VAL A 170 -15.56 13.05 -10.78
C VAL A 170 -16.79 13.90 -10.43
N GLN A 171 -17.56 13.55 -9.40
CA GLN A 171 -18.75 14.32 -9.02
C GLN A 171 -18.43 15.55 -8.16
N ASN A 172 -17.18 15.71 -7.70
CA ASN A 172 -16.83 16.82 -6.84
C ASN A 172 -16.41 18.05 -7.65
N PRO A 173 -16.83 19.27 -7.25
CA PRO A 173 -16.37 20.49 -7.91
C PRO A 173 -14.88 20.76 -7.74
N ASP A 174 -14.23 20.19 -6.71
CA ASP A 174 -12.80 20.34 -6.45
C ASP A 174 -12.18 18.96 -6.11
N PRO A 175 -11.87 18.15 -7.14
CA PRO A 175 -11.28 16.82 -6.97
C PRO A 175 -9.94 16.86 -6.22
N ARG A 176 -9.13 17.89 -6.46
CA ARG A 176 -7.82 18.07 -5.80
C ARG A 176 -7.99 18.21 -4.29
N LYS A 177 -9.01 18.92 -3.81
CA LYS A 177 -9.25 19.07 -2.38
C LYS A 177 -9.63 17.77 -1.69
N ILE A 178 -10.41 16.90 -2.34
CA ILE A 178 -10.66 15.54 -1.82
C ILE A 178 -9.34 14.79 -1.71
N LEU A 179 -8.57 14.80 -2.80
CA LEU A 179 -7.25 14.20 -2.91
C LEU A 179 -6.13 14.95 -2.17
N ARG A 180 -6.43 15.93 -1.31
CA ARG A 180 -5.43 16.47 -0.38
C ARG A 180 -5.82 16.21 1.05
N LYS A 181 -7.12 16.21 1.33
CA LYS A 181 -7.65 15.88 2.65
C LYS A 181 -7.45 14.42 3.02
N GLY A 182 -7.52 13.49 2.05
CA GLY A 182 -7.30 12.06 2.29
C GLY A 182 -8.39 11.35 3.09
N ASN A 183 -9.44 12.07 3.48
CA ASN A 183 -10.50 11.57 4.34
C ASN A 183 -11.71 11.02 3.57
N SER A 184 -11.62 10.85 2.24
CA SER A 184 -12.67 10.16 1.48
C SER A 184 -12.50 8.65 1.54
N VAL A 185 -13.58 7.92 1.31
CA VAL A 185 -13.48 6.46 1.19
C VAL A 185 -12.56 6.06 0.03
N PHE A 186 -12.59 6.77 -1.10
CA PHE A 186 -11.63 6.55 -2.19
C PHE A 186 -10.18 6.64 -1.71
N SER A 187 -9.81 7.72 -1.00
CA SER A 187 -8.43 7.92 -0.54
C SER A 187 -7.98 6.84 0.44
N ARG A 188 -8.85 6.42 1.38
CA ARG A 188 -8.55 5.34 2.33
C ARG A 188 -8.39 3.98 1.65
N MET A 189 -9.29 3.66 0.74
CA MET A 189 -9.25 2.41 -0.01
C MET A 189 -8.04 2.37 -0.95
N TYR A 190 -7.72 3.49 -1.61
CA TYR A 190 -6.51 3.62 -2.44
C TYR A 190 -5.24 3.46 -1.61
N LYS A 191 -5.18 4.02 -0.40
CA LYS A 191 -4.08 3.82 0.54
C LYS A 191 -3.91 2.33 0.88
N CYS A 192 -4.97 1.66 1.33
CA CYS A 192 -4.94 0.23 1.64
C CYS A 192 -4.44 -0.61 0.45
N PHE A 193 -4.94 -0.28 -0.75
CA PHE A 193 -4.56 -0.95 -1.99
C PHE A 193 -3.09 -0.71 -2.34
N SER A 194 -2.66 0.54 -2.46
CA SER A 194 -1.30 0.88 -2.88
C SER A 194 -0.24 0.33 -1.92
N GLU A 195 -0.46 0.41 -0.60
CA GLU A 195 0.46 -0.12 0.42
C GLU A 195 0.54 -1.65 0.46
N SER A 196 -0.47 -2.35 -0.08
CA SER A 196 -0.52 -3.81 -0.13
C SER A 196 0.29 -4.45 -1.24
N LEU A 197 0.47 -3.74 -2.36
CA LEU A 197 1.00 -4.33 -3.57
C LEU A 197 2.51 -4.57 -3.45
N LEU A 198 2.96 -5.77 -3.84
CA LEU A 198 4.39 -6.06 -3.93
C LEU A 198 5.07 -5.18 -4.99
N SER A 199 4.41 -4.91 -6.11
CA SER A 199 4.91 -4.04 -7.18
C SER A 199 5.17 -2.62 -6.69
N THR A 200 4.29 -2.10 -5.82
CA THR A 200 4.51 -0.83 -5.10
C THR A 200 5.80 -0.86 -4.31
N LYS A 201 5.99 -1.89 -3.47
CA LYS A 201 7.16 -1.99 -2.60
C LYS A 201 8.45 -2.04 -3.41
N ILE A 202 8.47 -2.82 -4.50
CA ILE A 202 9.61 -2.92 -5.41
C ILE A 202 9.91 -1.55 -6.05
N PHE A 203 8.89 -0.88 -6.59
CA PHE A 203 9.05 0.45 -7.19
C PHE A 203 9.56 1.48 -6.18
N LEU A 204 8.92 1.60 -5.02
CA LEU A 204 9.28 2.57 -3.99
C LEU A 204 10.68 2.31 -3.43
N THR A 205 11.06 1.04 -3.23
CA THR A 205 12.42 0.70 -2.79
C THR A 205 13.44 1.11 -3.84
N ALA A 206 13.19 0.81 -5.12
CA ALA A 206 14.09 1.20 -6.20
C ALA A 206 14.18 2.73 -6.38
N ALA A 207 13.07 3.44 -6.20
CA ALA A 207 12.99 4.88 -6.40
C ALA A 207 13.51 5.70 -5.20
N LEU A 208 13.34 5.20 -3.97
CA LEU A 208 13.49 6.02 -2.75
C LEU A 208 14.60 5.54 -1.81
N HIS A 209 15.00 4.27 -1.84
CA HIS A 209 16.00 3.76 -0.89
C HIS A 209 17.32 4.56 -0.98
N GLU A 210 17.92 4.66 -2.16
CA GLU A 210 19.21 5.34 -2.34
C GLU A 210 19.13 6.86 -2.04
N PRO A 211 18.13 7.61 -2.54
CA PRO A 211 17.96 9.02 -2.18
C PRO A 211 17.73 9.26 -0.67
N ILE A 212 16.95 8.40 -0.02
CA ILE A 212 16.72 8.50 1.44
C ILE A 212 18.03 8.24 2.19
N MET A 213 18.77 7.20 1.82
CA MET A 213 20.07 6.90 2.44
C MET A 213 21.09 8.02 2.20
N PHE A 214 21.13 8.58 0.99
CA PHE A 214 21.95 9.74 0.67
C PHE A 214 21.62 10.94 1.57
N LEU A 215 20.33 11.24 1.76
CA LEU A 215 19.87 12.31 2.64
C LEU A 215 20.22 12.04 4.11
N LEU A 216 20.01 10.81 4.61
CA LEU A 216 20.34 10.43 5.99
C LEU A 216 21.85 10.49 6.27
N SER A 217 22.68 10.29 5.24
CA SER A 217 24.14 10.44 5.34
C SER A 217 24.63 11.89 5.41
N GLN A 218 23.76 12.88 5.15
CA GLN A 218 24.15 14.29 5.25
C GLN A 218 24.25 14.71 6.73
N ASP A 219 25.46 15.07 7.18
CA ASP A 219 25.72 15.54 8.54
C ASP A 219 25.04 16.89 8.85
N GLU A 220 24.47 16.99 10.06
CA GLU A 220 24.08 18.20 10.82
C GLU A 220 23.64 19.46 10.05
N LEU A 221 22.94 19.29 8.93
CA LEU A 221 22.41 20.40 8.17
C LEU A 221 20.90 20.42 8.30
N PHE A 222 20.43 21.43 9.03
CA PHE A 222 19.05 21.88 8.90
C PHE A 222 18.89 22.42 7.47
N LEU A 223 18.32 21.59 6.60
CA LEU A 223 17.85 21.97 5.27
C LEU A 223 16.59 22.83 5.41
N ASP A 224 16.74 23.97 6.09
CA ASP A 224 15.66 24.93 6.29
C ASP A 224 15.47 25.73 4.99
N ILE A 225 14.24 25.69 4.48
CA ILE A 225 13.83 26.43 3.28
C ILE A 225 13.72 27.94 3.57
N ASP A 226 13.56 28.34 4.83
CA ASP A 226 13.49 29.75 5.25
C ASP A 226 14.85 30.25 5.77
N PRO A 227 15.56 31.08 4.99
CA PRO A 227 16.89 31.58 5.35
C PRO A 227 16.87 32.46 6.60
N SER A 228 15.72 33.07 6.94
CA SER A 228 15.55 33.94 8.10
C SER A 228 15.41 33.16 9.42
N LYS A 229 15.00 31.89 9.36
CA LYS A 229 14.85 31.00 10.52
C LYS A 229 16.07 30.12 10.79
N SER A 230 16.90 29.90 9.77
CA SER A 230 18.16 29.15 9.87
C SER A 230 19.07 29.60 11.03
N PRO A 231 19.27 30.92 11.30
CA PRO A 231 20.09 31.34 12.44
C PRO A 231 19.46 30.99 13.79
N ILE A 232 18.13 31.08 13.91
CA ILE A 232 17.38 30.96 15.17
C ILE A 232 17.50 29.56 15.77
N ARG A 233 17.62 28.53 14.92
CA ARG A 233 17.77 27.12 15.32
C ARG A 233 19.21 26.72 15.65
N ILE A 234 20.19 27.46 15.16
CA ILE A 234 21.60 27.28 15.52
C ILE A 234 21.82 27.90 16.92
N PRO A 235 22.31 27.13 17.91
CA PRO A 235 22.60 27.64 19.24
C PRO A 235 23.48 28.89 19.19
N ALA A 236 23.21 29.87 20.05
CA ALA A 236 23.88 31.18 20.00
C ALA A 236 25.42 31.07 20.08
N HIS A 237 25.94 30.11 20.83
CA HIS A 237 27.38 29.83 20.92
C HIS A 237 27.96 29.37 19.57
N GLU A 238 27.27 28.45 18.90
CA GLU A 238 27.69 27.90 17.63
C GLU A 238 27.52 28.90 16.48
N ARG A 239 26.47 29.73 16.54
CA ARG A 239 26.25 30.85 15.61
C ARG A 239 27.40 31.85 15.66
N ARG A 240 27.84 32.20 16.88
CA ARG A 240 29.00 33.09 17.09
C ARG A 240 30.31 32.47 16.59
N PHE A 241 30.47 31.15 16.73
CA PHE A 241 31.63 30.43 16.21
C PHE A 241 31.62 30.37 14.66
N ARG A 242 30.49 29.99 14.05
CA ARG A 242 30.36 29.81 12.59
C ARG A 242 30.36 31.13 11.82
N PHE A 243 29.68 32.16 12.32
CA PHE A 243 29.43 33.41 11.58
C PHE A 243 30.13 34.64 12.18
N GLY A 244 30.56 34.58 13.44
CA GLY A 244 31.23 35.66 14.16
C GLY A 244 30.40 36.26 15.31
N PRO A 245 31.03 37.02 16.22
CA PRO A 245 30.39 37.49 17.45
C PRO A 245 29.40 38.64 17.26
N ASP A 246 29.56 39.46 16.21
CA ASP A 246 28.72 40.63 15.93
C ASP A 246 27.77 40.35 14.76
N GLU A 247 26.48 40.16 15.07
CA GLU A 247 25.41 39.88 14.10
C GLU A 247 25.17 41.04 13.11
N ASN A 248 25.53 42.28 13.48
CA ASN A 248 25.36 43.46 12.63
C ASN A 248 26.55 43.71 11.71
N SER A 249 27.68 43.03 11.93
CA SER A 249 28.87 43.18 11.12
C SER A 249 28.64 42.71 9.67
N LYS A 250 29.31 43.37 8.73
CA LYS A 250 29.27 42.98 7.31
C LYS A 250 29.80 41.56 7.10
N SER A 251 30.87 41.19 7.81
CA SER A 251 31.47 39.85 7.74
C SER A 251 30.50 38.74 8.19
N TYR A 252 29.72 38.99 9.26
CA TYR A 252 28.71 38.04 9.71
C TYR A 252 27.62 37.83 8.67
N LYS A 253 27.10 38.92 8.07
CA LYS A 253 26.08 38.86 7.01
C LYS A 253 26.58 38.13 5.77
N ASP A 254 27.84 38.36 5.38
CA ASP A 254 28.47 37.69 4.23
C ASP A 254 28.64 36.18 4.46
N LYS A 255 29.13 35.77 5.64
CA LYS A 255 29.25 34.35 6.02
C LYS A 255 27.90 33.65 6.11
N LEU A 256 26.89 34.34 6.65
CA LEU A 256 25.53 33.83 6.70
C LEU A 256 24.94 33.65 5.29
N ALA A 257 25.16 34.60 4.39
CA ALA A 257 24.75 34.51 3.00
C ALA A 257 25.44 33.34 2.26
N GLN A 258 26.73 33.12 2.52
CA GLN A 258 27.47 31.98 1.97
C GLN A 258 26.93 30.64 2.49
N HIS A 259 26.66 30.54 3.79
CA HIS A 259 26.05 29.34 4.39
C HIS A 259 24.67 29.06 3.79
N ARG A 260 23.86 30.10 3.56
CA ARG A 260 22.56 29.96 2.87
C ARG A 260 22.70 29.40 1.46
N ARG A 261 23.69 29.87 0.68
CA ARG A 261 23.94 29.32 -0.66
C ARG A 261 24.30 27.83 -0.60
N ILE A 262 25.17 27.44 0.35
CA ILE A 262 25.53 26.02 0.55
C ILE A 262 24.30 25.17 0.90
N ILE A 263 23.38 25.67 1.74
CA ILE A 263 22.13 24.97 2.06
C ILE A 263 21.28 24.79 0.80
N VAL A 264 21.10 25.85 0.00
CA VAL A 264 20.30 25.80 -1.24
C VAL A 264 20.92 24.84 -2.25
N ASP A 265 22.22 24.91 -2.49
CA ASP A 265 22.92 24.02 -3.44
C ASP A 265 22.78 22.55 -3.01
N ARG A 266 22.86 22.27 -1.71
CA ARG A 266 22.61 20.92 -1.17
C ARG A 266 21.15 20.51 -1.30
N LEU A 267 20.20 21.43 -1.10
CA LEU A 267 18.78 21.16 -1.29
C LEU A 267 18.51 20.73 -2.72
N VAL A 268 19.06 21.47 -3.69
CA VAL A 268 18.96 21.16 -5.12
C VAL A 268 19.56 19.78 -5.39
N LEU A 269 20.76 19.49 -4.89
CA LEU A 269 21.40 18.18 -5.05
C LEU A 269 20.54 17.03 -4.51
N VAL A 270 19.96 17.19 -3.31
CA VAL A 270 19.07 16.18 -2.72
C VAL A 270 17.84 16.00 -3.62
N VAL A 271 17.16 17.08 -4.02
CA VAL A 271 15.98 17.02 -4.88
C VAL A 271 16.30 16.36 -6.22
N GLU A 272 17.40 16.73 -6.88
CA GLU A 272 17.85 16.13 -8.13
C GLU A 272 18.12 14.63 -7.96
N THR A 273 18.69 14.21 -6.83
CA THR A 273 18.91 12.79 -6.52
C THR A 273 17.59 12.03 -6.45
N PHE A 274 16.59 12.56 -5.74
CA PHE A 274 15.24 11.97 -5.70
C PHE A 274 14.58 11.92 -7.07
N ILE A 275 14.61 13.02 -7.83
CA ILE A 275 14.00 13.09 -9.17
C ILE A 275 14.64 12.07 -10.10
N ASN A 276 15.97 12.01 -10.16
CA ASN A 276 16.68 11.07 -11.03
C ASN A 276 16.39 9.61 -10.66
N ALA A 277 16.37 9.28 -9.36
CA ALA A 277 16.06 7.92 -8.91
C ALA A 277 14.62 7.52 -9.25
N ILE A 278 13.64 8.41 -9.05
CA ILE A 278 12.24 8.17 -9.43
C ILE A 278 12.14 7.95 -10.94
N LEU A 279 12.74 8.82 -11.75
CA LEU A 279 12.72 8.71 -13.22
C LEU A 279 13.35 7.41 -13.69
N ASN A 280 14.47 6.99 -13.09
CA ASN A 280 15.13 5.72 -13.40
C ASN A 280 14.29 4.49 -13.02
N ALA A 281 13.46 4.59 -11.97
CA ALA A 281 12.57 3.52 -11.52
C ALA A 281 11.23 3.47 -12.29
N MET A 282 10.87 4.49 -13.09
CA MET A 282 9.60 4.54 -13.82
C MET A 282 9.27 3.30 -14.68
N PRO A 283 10.23 2.59 -15.32
CA PRO A 283 9.91 1.40 -16.10
C PRO A 283 9.25 0.26 -15.31
N ILE A 284 9.43 0.22 -13.99
CA ILE A 284 8.83 -0.79 -13.10
C ILE A 284 7.63 -0.24 -12.31
N PHE A 285 7.10 0.93 -12.69
CA PHE A 285 5.97 1.54 -12.00
C PHE A 285 4.74 0.60 -11.99
N PRO A 286 3.98 0.50 -10.87
CA PRO A 286 2.91 -0.49 -10.73
C PRO A 286 1.79 -0.34 -11.78
N LYS A 287 1.59 -1.38 -12.60
CA LYS A 287 0.59 -1.37 -13.68
C LYS A 287 -0.83 -1.14 -13.20
N SER A 288 -1.21 -1.67 -12.04
CA SER A 288 -2.53 -1.47 -11.46
C SER A 288 -2.77 -0.01 -11.05
N ILE A 289 -1.73 0.70 -10.60
CA ILE A 289 -1.80 2.14 -10.34
C ILE A 289 -1.88 2.93 -11.65
N ILE A 290 -1.11 2.56 -12.69
CA ILE A 290 -1.21 3.18 -14.03
C ILE A 290 -2.65 3.07 -14.54
N TRP A 291 -3.23 1.88 -14.49
CA TRP A 291 -4.59 1.64 -14.92
C TRP A 291 -5.58 2.52 -14.15
N LEU A 292 -5.44 2.62 -12.82
CA LEU A 292 -6.35 3.44 -12.02
C LEU A 292 -6.24 4.94 -12.34
N VAL A 293 -5.01 5.42 -12.56
CA VAL A 293 -4.74 6.81 -12.97
C VAL A 293 -5.34 7.09 -14.34
N ASP A 294 -5.21 6.16 -15.28
CA ASP A 294 -5.82 6.25 -16.62
C ASP A 294 -7.35 6.25 -16.56
N GLN A 295 -7.94 5.40 -15.71
CA GLN A 295 -9.39 5.41 -15.45
C GLN A 295 -9.85 6.75 -14.85
N MET A 296 -9.09 7.31 -13.90
CA MET A 296 -9.39 8.61 -13.31
C MET A 296 -9.32 9.74 -14.33
N HIS A 297 -8.24 9.78 -15.10
CA HIS A 297 -8.03 10.76 -16.17
C HIS A 297 -9.16 10.69 -17.21
N THR A 298 -9.42 9.50 -17.75
CA THR A 298 -10.46 9.27 -18.77
C THR A 298 -11.84 9.68 -18.26
N ALA A 299 -12.21 9.28 -17.04
CA ALA A 299 -13.51 9.61 -16.47
C ALA A 299 -13.73 11.13 -16.27
N MET A 300 -12.66 11.88 -15.97
CA MET A 300 -12.70 13.34 -15.83
C MET A 300 -12.85 14.04 -17.19
N ILE A 301 -12.15 13.57 -18.22
CA ILE A 301 -12.18 14.13 -19.58
C ILE A 301 -13.50 13.82 -20.29
N GLU A 302 -14.00 12.59 -20.22
CA GLU A 302 -15.24 12.19 -20.90
C GLU A 302 -16.46 12.98 -20.42
N ARG A 303 -16.49 13.35 -19.14
CA ARG A 303 -17.56 14.17 -18.57
C ARG A 303 -17.38 15.67 -18.81
N LYS A 304 -16.28 16.08 -19.46
CA LYS A 304 -15.90 17.48 -19.76
C LYS A 304 -15.94 18.39 -18.52
N LEU A 305 -15.54 17.85 -17.37
CA LEU A 305 -15.61 18.57 -16.10
C LEU A 305 -14.37 19.43 -15.85
N VAL A 306 -13.24 19.04 -16.44
CA VAL A 306 -11.93 19.68 -16.25
C VAL A 306 -11.16 19.69 -17.57
N SER A 307 -10.15 20.57 -17.68
CA SER A 307 -9.23 20.57 -18.83
C SER A 307 -8.27 19.36 -18.77
N ASN A 308 -7.57 19.09 -19.87
CA ASN A 308 -6.55 18.05 -19.89
C ASN A 308 -5.42 18.32 -18.88
N ASP A 309 -4.93 19.56 -18.84
CA ASP A 309 -3.89 19.98 -17.89
C ASP A 309 -4.36 19.84 -16.44
N GLU A 310 -5.61 20.18 -16.15
CA GLU A 310 -6.18 20.04 -14.81
C GLU A 310 -6.36 18.57 -14.40
N ALA A 311 -6.82 17.72 -15.32
CA ALA A 311 -6.89 16.27 -15.11
C ALA A 311 -5.50 15.67 -14.82
N ALA A 312 -4.48 16.08 -15.58
CA ALA A 312 -3.09 15.66 -15.37
C ALA A 312 -2.56 16.09 -13.99
N LEU A 313 -2.85 17.31 -13.56
CA LEU A 313 -2.49 17.80 -12.22
C LEU A 313 -3.19 17.02 -11.09
N ILE A 314 -4.46 16.66 -11.26
CA ILE A 314 -5.20 15.84 -10.29
C ILE A 314 -4.58 14.43 -10.19
N CYS A 315 -4.25 13.82 -11.33
CA CYS A 315 -3.55 12.53 -11.37
C CYS A 315 -2.15 12.61 -10.74
N THR A 316 -1.44 13.71 -10.96
CA THR A 316 -0.13 13.98 -10.36
C THR A 316 -0.27 14.09 -8.83
N ASP A 317 -1.28 14.81 -8.32
CA ASP A 317 -1.55 14.88 -6.88
C ASP A 317 -1.79 13.47 -6.30
N LEU A 318 -2.49 12.57 -7.00
CA LEU A 318 -2.69 11.18 -6.55
C LEU A 318 -1.36 10.43 -6.41
N ILE A 319 -0.50 10.47 -7.43
CA ILE A 319 0.77 9.75 -7.44
C ILE A 319 1.79 10.37 -6.49
N PHE A 320 1.98 11.68 -6.54
CA PHE A 320 3.00 12.33 -5.72
C PHE A 320 2.55 12.44 -4.28
N THR A 321 1.35 12.93 -4.00
CA THR A 321 0.94 13.20 -2.61
C THR A 321 0.70 11.91 -1.84
N TYR A 322 -0.08 10.98 -2.39
CA TYR A 322 -0.52 9.80 -1.66
C TYR A 322 0.36 8.58 -1.79
N PHE A 323 1.21 8.54 -2.81
CA PHE A 323 2.03 7.37 -3.08
C PHE A 323 3.51 7.66 -2.83
N ILE A 324 4.11 8.58 -3.57
CA ILE A 324 5.56 8.87 -3.45
C ILE A 324 5.87 9.62 -2.16
N CYS A 325 5.29 10.80 -1.94
CA CYS A 325 5.58 11.65 -0.78
C CYS A 325 5.19 10.98 0.53
N SER A 326 4.06 10.26 0.57
CA SER A 326 3.68 9.46 1.74
C SER A 326 4.77 8.44 2.10
N ALA A 327 5.31 7.75 1.10
CA ALA A 327 6.39 6.78 1.28
C ALA A 327 7.72 7.43 1.66
N VAL A 328 7.98 8.65 1.20
CA VAL A 328 9.14 9.40 1.62
C VAL A 328 9.01 9.83 3.08
N ILE A 329 7.85 10.32 3.53
CA ILE A 329 7.64 10.76 4.92
C ILE A 329 7.69 9.57 5.89
N HIS A 330 7.11 8.43 5.49
CA HIS A 330 7.04 7.20 6.29
C HIS A 330 7.61 6.00 5.53
N PRO A 331 8.95 5.89 5.40
CA PRO A 331 9.60 4.84 4.64
C PRO A 331 9.68 3.49 5.38
N GLU A 332 9.69 3.50 6.72
CA GLU A 332 9.85 2.30 7.55
C GLU A 332 8.63 1.33 7.45
N PRO A 333 7.36 1.79 7.55
CA PRO A 333 6.21 0.89 7.42
C PRO A 333 6.12 0.18 6.06
N LEU A 334 6.70 0.79 5.02
CA LEU A 334 6.75 0.25 3.67
C LEU A 334 7.96 -0.66 3.42
N GLY A 335 8.87 -0.78 4.40
CA GLY A 335 10.08 -1.58 4.31
C GLY A 335 11.14 -0.98 3.37
N ILE A 336 11.09 0.33 3.12
CA ILE A 336 12.09 1.03 2.30
C ILE A 336 13.40 1.18 3.08
N ILE A 337 13.32 1.40 4.39
CA ILE A 337 14.47 1.41 5.33
C ILE A 337 14.14 0.55 6.55
N SER A 338 15.16 -0.04 7.20
CA SER A 338 14.95 -0.95 8.34
C SER A 338 15.35 -0.36 9.69
N ASP A 339 16.50 0.32 9.79
CA ASP A 339 17.14 0.57 11.11
C ASP A 339 17.73 1.98 11.29
N THR A 340 17.44 2.92 10.39
CA THR A 340 18.02 4.28 10.48
C THR A 340 16.97 5.26 10.99
N PRO A 341 17.12 5.82 12.21
CA PRO A 341 16.15 6.75 12.76
C PRO A 341 16.04 7.99 11.87
N ILE A 342 14.82 8.26 11.41
CA ILE A 342 14.50 9.41 10.58
C ILE A 342 14.72 10.68 11.42
N ARG A 343 15.72 11.50 11.05
CA ARG A 343 16.02 12.75 11.76
C ARG A 343 14.90 13.78 11.54
N PHE A 344 14.58 14.60 12.56
CA PHE A 344 13.55 15.66 12.49
C PHE A 344 13.67 16.60 11.27
N ALA A 345 14.87 16.83 10.74
CA ALA A 345 15.10 17.63 9.54
C ALA A 345 14.45 17.04 8.27
N PHE A 346 14.33 15.71 8.19
CA PHE A 346 13.72 14.95 7.10
C PHE A 346 12.21 15.24 6.98
N LEU A 347 11.49 15.22 8.12
CA LEU A 347 10.06 15.52 8.17
C LEU A 347 9.77 16.98 7.78
N TYR A 348 10.64 17.91 8.20
CA TYR A 348 10.46 19.34 7.91
C TYR A 348 10.70 19.66 6.43
N PHE A 349 11.69 19.00 5.79
CA PHE A 349 11.95 19.15 4.36
C PHE A 349 10.76 18.67 3.51
N PHE A 350 10.21 17.49 3.82
CA PHE A 350 9.12 16.91 3.02
C PHE A 350 7.73 17.48 3.34
N GLN A 351 7.45 17.97 4.56
CA GLN A 351 6.25 18.75 4.83
C GLN A 351 6.15 20.03 3.97
N ASN A 352 7.30 20.58 3.56
CA ASN A 352 7.35 21.76 2.69
C ASN A 352 7.51 21.42 1.20
N PHE A 353 7.73 20.16 0.83
CA PHE A 353 7.74 19.70 -0.58
C PHE A 353 6.39 19.96 -1.26
N HIS A 354 5.30 19.82 -0.51
CA HIS A 354 3.94 20.14 -0.97
C HIS A 354 3.74 21.65 -1.21
N THR A 355 4.52 22.50 -0.55
CA THR A 355 4.52 23.97 -0.70
C THR A 355 5.47 24.44 -1.80
N LEU A 356 6.47 23.63 -2.15
CA LEU A 356 7.50 23.95 -3.13
C LEU A 356 6.99 23.90 -4.58
N GLY A 357 5.81 23.33 -4.84
CA GLY A 357 5.22 23.31 -6.19
C GLY A 357 6.16 22.72 -7.25
N ILE A 358 7.05 21.80 -6.84
CA ILE A 358 8.09 21.22 -7.71
C ILE A 358 7.50 20.25 -8.75
N PHE A 359 6.18 20.01 -8.76
CA PHE A 359 5.45 19.41 -9.87
C PHE A 359 4.08 20.05 -10.04
#